data_AF-A0A800BKQ1-F1
#
_entry.id   AF-A0A800BKQ1-F1
#
_cell.length_a   1.000
_cell.length_b   1.000
_cell.length_c   1.000
_cell.angle_alpha   90.00
_cell.angle_beta   90.00
_cell.angle_gamma   90.00
#
_symmetry.space_group_name_H-M   'P 1'
#
loop_
_entity.id
_entity.type
_entity.pdbx_description
1 polymer ?
#
loop_
_entity_poly.entity_id
_entity_poly.type
_entity_poly.pdbx_seq_one_letter_code
_entity_poly.pdbx_strand_id
1 'polypeptide(L)'
;MGRESYTHSIWDTGGISVLLTHPNSTGKVEEFTRKIDALVLTGGPDLPIEYYGGSLYDLNGEEPMHPNRVAFDQQVFEAFRDAGKPILAICAGHQHINVVQAVFGKTSLLKCRAPWR
;
A
#
# COMPACT_ATOMS: atom_id res chain seq x y z
N MET A 1 8.78 -12.88 -0.14
CA MET A 1 9.80 -12.50 -1.14
C MET A 1 9.16 -11.51 -2.08
N GLY A 2 9.77 -10.34 -2.34
CA GLY A 2 9.20 -9.36 -3.27
C GLY A 2 9.08 -9.97 -4.67
N ARG A 3 7.99 -9.71 -5.39
CA ARG A 3 7.89 -10.14 -6.79
C ARG A 3 8.90 -9.35 -7.61
N GLU A 4 9.92 -10.04 -8.14
CA GLU A 4 10.99 -9.45 -8.93
C GLU A 4 10.47 -8.64 -10.12
N SER A 5 9.27 -8.96 -10.62
CA SER A 5 8.59 -8.22 -11.69
C SER A 5 8.47 -6.73 -11.41
N TYR A 6 8.20 -6.31 -10.17
CA TYR A 6 8.12 -4.88 -9.83
C TYR A 6 9.48 -4.20 -10.00
N THR A 7 10.53 -4.85 -9.50
CA THR A 7 11.89 -4.37 -9.61
C THR A 7 12.31 -4.31 -11.07
N HIS A 8 12.14 -5.40 -11.84
CA HIS A 8 12.51 -5.43 -13.27
C HIS A 8 11.80 -4.34 -14.08
N SER A 9 10.49 -4.13 -13.87
CA SER A 9 9.77 -3.04 -14.54
C SER A 9 10.33 -1.65 -14.23
N ILE A 10 10.88 -1.43 -13.02
CA ILE A 10 11.55 -0.17 -12.67
C ILE A 10 12.90 -0.07 -13.40
N TRP A 11 13.69 -1.13 -13.43
CA TRP A 11 14.98 -1.16 -14.15
C TRP A 11 14.81 -0.95 -15.65
N ASP A 12 13.80 -1.58 -16.26
CA ASP A 12 13.53 -1.48 -17.71
C ASP A 12 13.15 -0.05 -18.15
N THR A 13 12.70 0.80 -17.22
CA THR A 13 12.39 2.22 -17.47
C THR A 13 13.54 3.16 -17.10
N GLY A 14 14.72 2.61 -16.73
CA GLY A 14 15.91 3.38 -16.34
C GLY A 14 15.90 3.86 -14.89
N GLY A 15 14.95 3.40 -14.08
CA GLY A 15 14.89 3.68 -12.64
C GLY A 15 15.79 2.75 -11.81
N ILE A 16 16.01 3.13 -10.55
CA ILE A 16 16.70 2.30 -9.56
C ILE A 16 15.71 1.96 -8.45
N SER A 17 15.43 0.67 -8.24
CA SER A 17 14.50 0.24 -7.20
C SER A 17 15.22 0.02 -5.86
N VAL A 18 14.66 0.56 -4.77
CA VAL A 18 15.05 0.20 -3.39
C VAL A 18 13.89 -0.50 -2.73
N LEU A 19 14.12 -1.71 -2.20
CA LEU A 19 13.08 -2.46 -1.49
C LEU A 19 12.94 -1.91 -0.06
N LEU A 20 11.75 -1.41 0.26
CA LEU A 20 11.38 -1.01 1.62
C LEU A 20 10.64 -2.17 2.30
N THR A 21 11.24 -2.72 3.35
CA THR A 21 10.61 -3.74 4.19
C THR A 21 10.11 -3.11 5.47
N HIS A 22 8.90 -3.44 5.92
CA HIS A 22 8.34 -2.90 7.16
C HIS A 22 9.23 -3.30 8.36
N PRO A 23 9.90 -2.34 9.02
CA PRO A 23 10.68 -2.62 10.22
C PRO A 23 9.74 -2.88 11.42
N ASN A 24 10.28 -3.47 12.48
CA ASN A 24 9.59 -3.52 13.78
C ASN A 24 9.51 -2.12 14.46
N SER A 25 10.16 -1.09 13.90
CA SER A 25 10.19 0.27 14.44
C SER A 25 10.01 1.33 13.36
N THR A 26 9.15 2.32 13.60
CA THR A 26 8.66 3.29 12.60
C THR A 26 9.63 4.43 12.28
N GLY A 27 10.78 4.52 12.97
CA GLY A 27 11.58 5.75 13.07
C GLY A 27 12.37 6.22 11.84
N LYS A 28 12.14 5.70 10.63
CA LYS A 28 12.96 6.06 9.44
C LYS A 28 12.17 6.50 8.20
N VAL A 29 10.84 6.61 8.30
CA VAL A 29 9.99 6.93 7.14
C VAL A 29 10.36 8.25 6.47
N GLU A 30 10.53 9.30 7.26
CA GLU A 30 10.89 10.61 6.75
C GLU A 30 12.28 10.63 6.08
N GLU A 31 13.23 9.87 6.62
CA GLU A 31 14.61 9.85 6.12
C GLU A 31 14.69 9.29 4.70
N PHE A 32 14.06 8.13 4.44
CA PHE A 32 14.07 7.56 3.10
C PHE A 32 13.12 8.32 2.17
N THR A 33 12.03 8.89 2.68
CA THR A 33 11.13 9.72 1.86
C THR A 33 11.88 10.90 1.28
N ARG A 34 12.83 11.52 2.01
CA ARG A 34 13.69 12.58 1.45
C ARG A 34 14.61 12.09 0.32
N LYS A 35 15.10 10.85 0.41
CA LYS A 35 16.12 10.28 -0.50
C LYS A 35 15.56 9.59 -1.75
N ILE A 36 14.28 9.23 -1.75
CA ILE A 36 13.65 8.46 -2.83
C ILE A 36 12.73 9.38 -3.65
N ASP A 37 12.84 9.33 -4.97
CA ASP A 37 12.11 10.26 -5.85
C ASP A 37 10.63 9.91 -6.05
N ALA A 38 10.29 8.62 -6.05
CA ALA A 38 8.92 8.14 -6.27
C ALA A 38 8.65 6.84 -5.49
N LEU A 39 7.37 6.58 -5.21
CA LEU A 39 6.91 5.40 -4.48
C LEU A 39 6.15 4.44 -5.39
N VAL A 40 6.49 3.15 -5.31
CA VAL A 40 5.66 2.07 -5.86
C VAL A 40 5.09 1.23 -4.72
N LEU A 41 3.78 1.30 -4.51
CA LEU A 41 3.07 0.40 -3.59
C LEU A 41 2.68 -0.88 -4.33
N THR A 42 3.27 -1.98 -3.89
CA THR A 42 3.13 -3.28 -4.54
C THR A 42 1.82 -3.98 -4.18
N GLY A 43 1.39 -4.91 -5.03
CA GLY A 43 0.30 -5.82 -4.73
C GLY A 43 0.70 -6.84 -3.66
N GLY A 44 -0.26 -7.64 -3.21
CA GLY A 44 -0.04 -8.64 -2.18
C GLY A 44 -1.38 -9.12 -1.63
N PRO A 45 -1.38 -9.69 -0.41
CA PRO A 45 -2.62 -10.15 0.22
C PRO A 45 -3.62 -9.02 0.42
N ASP A 46 -4.89 -9.40 0.54
CA ASP A 46 -6.00 -8.47 0.78
C ASP A 46 -5.86 -7.74 2.13
N LEU A 47 -6.38 -6.52 2.20
CA LEU A 47 -6.44 -5.79 3.46
C LEU A 47 -7.30 -6.53 4.49
N PRO A 48 -6.96 -6.48 5.79
CA PRO A 48 -7.83 -7.02 6.83
C PRO A 48 -9.18 -6.29 6.86
N ILE A 49 -10.26 -7.04 7.08
CA ILE A 49 -11.64 -6.55 6.98
C ILE A 49 -11.94 -5.39 7.93
N GLU A 50 -11.20 -5.31 9.03
CA GLU A 50 -11.31 -4.30 10.08
C GLU A 50 -10.96 -2.91 9.55
N TYR A 51 -10.12 -2.81 8.52
CA TYR A 51 -9.69 -1.53 7.95
C TYR A 51 -10.78 -0.88 7.09
N TYR A 52 -11.72 -1.64 6.55
CA TYR A 52 -12.75 -1.13 5.64
C TYR A 52 -14.19 -1.46 6.07
N GLY A 53 -14.38 -2.07 7.24
CA GLY A 53 -15.70 -2.40 7.77
C GLY A 53 -16.42 -3.49 6.98
N GLY A 54 -15.67 -4.44 6.41
CA GLY A 54 -16.19 -5.57 5.64
C GLY A 54 -16.84 -6.66 6.49
N SER A 55 -17.41 -7.67 5.83
CA SER A 55 -17.84 -8.92 6.46
C SER A 55 -16.83 -10.02 6.17
N LEU A 56 -16.74 -11.03 7.05
CA LEU A 56 -15.90 -12.20 6.83
C LEU A 56 -16.27 -12.90 5.51
N TYR A 57 -15.26 -13.31 4.75
CA TYR A 57 -15.39 -14.07 3.52
C TYR A 57 -14.27 -15.11 3.43
N ASP A 58 -14.45 -16.09 2.55
CA ASP A 58 -13.45 -17.12 2.31
C ASP A 58 -12.27 -16.54 1.52
N LEU A 59 -11.09 -16.51 2.14
CA LEU A 59 -9.83 -16.07 1.52
C LEU A 59 -9.20 -17.17 0.64
N ASN A 60 -9.89 -18.29 0.41
CA ASN A 60 -9.39 -19.46 -0.33
C ASN A 60 -8.06 -19.99 0.23
N GLY A 61 -7.88 -19.91 1.55
CA GLY A 61 -6.66 -20.32 2.24
C GLY A 61 -5.53 -19.30 2.22
N GLU A 62 -5.75 -18.07 1.71
CA GLU A 62 -4.81 -16.96 1.88
C GLU A 62 -4.97 -16.29 3.25
N GLU A 63 -3.87 -15.73 3.76
CA GLU A 63 -3.87 -14.92 4.98
C GLU A 63 -4.00 -13.44 4.62
N PRO A 64 -4.75 -12.63 5.38
CA PRO A 64 -4.84 -11.21 5.14
C PRO A 64 -3.48 -10.52 5.32
N MET A 65 -3.37 -9.31 4.79
CA MET A 65 -2.16 -8.51 4.88
C MET A 65 -1.77 -8.27 6.34
N HIS A 66 -0.51 -8.57 6.66
CA HIS A 66 0.01 -8.42 8.02
C HIS A 66 -0.18 -6.97 8.54
N PRO A 67 -0.69 -6.75 9.77
CA PRO A 67 -0.97 -5.41 10.29
C PRO A 67 0.22 -4.44 10.26
N ASN A 68 1.45 -4.93 10.53
CA ASN A 68 2.66 -4.10 10.43
C ASN A 68 2.93 -3.61 8.99
N ARG A 69 2.60 -4.43 7.97
CA ARG A 69 2.67 -3.98 6.59
C ARG A 69 1.62 -2.90 6.34
N VAL A 70 0.39 -3.10 6.82
CA VAL A 70 -0.68 -2.11 6.65
C VAL A 70 -0.27 -0.77 7.27
N ALA A 71 0.17 -0.77 8.53
CA ALA A 71 0.61 0.45 9.21
C ALA A 71 1.83 1.10 8.54
N PHE A 72 2.78 0.30 8.01
CA PHE A 72 3.95 0.82 7.32
C PHE A 72 3.59 1.44 5.96
N ASP A 73 2.84 0.72 5.12
CA ASP A 73 2.40 1.19 3.81
C ASP A 73 1.61 2.51 3.94
N GLN A 74 0.78 2.65 4.98
CA GLN A 74 0.09 3.90 5.30
C GLN A 74 1.06 5.05 5.61
N GLN A 75 2.01 4.85 6.52
CA GLN A 75 2.99 5.89 6.90
C GLN A 75 3.85 6.33 5.71
N VAL A 76 4.28 5.38 4.88
CA VAL A 76 5.06 5.67 3.67
C VAL A 76 4.21 6.44 2.66
N PHE A 77 2.98 6.00 2.42
CA PHE A 77 2.06 6.70 1.52
C PHE A 77 1.84 8.15 1.95
N GLU A 78 1.54 8.38 3.23
CA GLU A 78 1.31 9.73 3.77
C GLU A 78 2.56 10.60 3.61
N ALA A 79 3.74 10.09 3.94
CA ALA A 79 4.99 10.84 3.81
C ALA A 79 5.30 11.25 2.36
N PHE A 80 5.13 10.34 1.39
CA PHE A 80 5.36 10.65 -0.03
C PHE A 80 4.30 11.61 -0.59
N ARG A 81 3.03 11.44 -0.19
CA ARG A 81 1.94 12.34 -0.57
C ARG A 81 2.20 13.75 -0.06
N ASP A 82 2.54 13.89 1.21
CA ASP A 82 2.76 15.19 1.84
C ASP A 82 4.03 15.88 1.29
N ALA A 83 5.02 15.09 0.84
CA ALA A 83 6.18 15.58 0.10
C ALA A 83 5.89 15.92 -1.39
N GLY A 84 4.68 15.68 -1.89
CA GLY A 84 4.31 15.94 -3.28
C GLY A 84 5.02 15.03 -4.29
N LYS A 85 5.47 13.85 -3.87
CA LYS A 85 6.24 12.93 -4.71
C LYS A 85 5.31 11.98 -5.50
N PRO A 86 5.69 11.55 -6.71
CA PRO A 86 4.89 10.60 -7.50
C PRO A 86 4.67 9.26 -6.79
N ILE A 87 3.45 8.73 -6.86
CA ILE A 87 3.05 7.44 -6.27
C ILE A 87 2.34 6.59 -7.33
N LEU A 88 2.81 5.37 -7.53
CA LEU A 88 2.13 4.33 -8.31
C LEU A 88 1.70 3.21 -7.37
N ALA A 89 0.41 2.88 -7.36
CA ALA A 89 -0.14 1.85 -6.49
C ALA A 89 -0.81 0.75 -7.30
N ILE A 90 -0.45 -0.50 -7.05
CA ILE A 90 -0.84 -1.65 -7.88
C ILE A 90 -1.59 -2.67 -7.04
N CYS A 91 -2.76 -3.12 -7.50
CA CYS A 91 -3.58 -4.14 -6.84
C CYS A 91 -3.87 -3.79 -5.37
N ALA A 92 -3.40 -4.58 -4.41
CA ALA A 92 -3.54 -4.31 -2.97
C ALA A 92 -3.01 -2.93 -2.57
N GLY A 93 -1.95 -2.42 -3.21
CA GLY A 93 -1.46 -1.07 -2.96
C GLY A 93 -2.50 0.02 -3.31
N HIS A 94 -3.23 -0.16 -4.41
CA HIS A 94 -4.31 0.75 -4.80
C HIS A 94 -5.50 0.68 -3.84
N GLN A 95 -5.91 -0.54 -3.48
CA GLN A 95 -6.96 -0.77 -2.48
C GLN A 95 -6.61 -0.12 -1.14
N HIS A 96 -5.35 -0.25 -0.73
CA HIS A 96 -4.81 0.35 0.49
C HIS A 96 -4.95 1.86 0.51
N ILE A 97 -4.47 2.54 -0.54
CA ILE A 97 -4.62 3.99 -0.65
C ILE A 97 -6.08 4.39 -0.53
N ASN A 98 -6.98 3.68 -1.23
CA ASN A 98 -8.38 4.02 -1.20
C ASN A 98 -8.99 3.91 0.21
N VAL A 99 -8.70 2.83 0.92
CA VAL A 99 -9.19 2.63 2.29
C VAL A 99 -8.64 3.70 3.23
N VAL A 100 -7.33 3.96 3.19
CA VAL A 100 -6.69 5.02 4.00
C VAL A 100 -7.33 6.38 3.70
N GLN A 101 -7.48 6.76 2.43
CA GLN A 101 -8.05 8.06 2.07
C GLN A 101 -9.54 8.20 2.41
N ALA A 102 -10.31 7.11 2.36
CA ALA A 102 -11.72 7.07 2.71
C ALA A 102 -11.95 7.24 4.23
N VAL A 103 -11.12 6.59 5.06
CA VAL A 103 -11.21 6.68 6.53
C VAL A 103 -10.92 8.09 7.05
N PHE A 104 -10.03 8.84 6.39
CA PHE A 104 -9.71 10.23 6.77
C PHE A 104 -10.57 11.30 6.09
N GLY A 105 -11.71 10.92 5.49
CA GLY A 105 -12.70 11.85 4.96
C GLY A 105 -12.25 12.65 3.73
N LYS A 106 -11.19 12.21 3.03
CA LYS A 106 -10.63 12.95 1.89
C LYS A 106 -11.12 12.45 0.52
N THR A 107 -11.71 11.26 0.42
CA THR A 107 -12.41 10.84 -0.82
C THR A 107 -13.47 9.76 -0.57
N SER A 108 -14.62 9.86 -1.23
CA SER A 108 -15.76 8.93 -1.14
C SER A 108 -15.70 7.76 -2.14
N LEU A 109 -14.55 7.09 -2.29
CA LEU A 109 -14.37 6.13 -3.39
C LEU A 109 -14.60 4.65 -3.06
N LEU A 110 -14.74 4.23 -1.79
CA LEU A 110 -15.41 2.97 -1.48
C LEU A 110 -16.47 3.15 -0.38
N LYS A 111 -17.69 3.50 -0.79
CA LYS A 111 -18.85 2.81 -0.22
C LYS A 111 -19.04 1.56 -1.06
N CYS A 112 -18.51 0.43 -0.62
CA CYS A 112 -18.93 -0.88 -1.14
C CYS A 112 -20.42 -1.07 -0.84
N ARG A 113 -21.28 -0.52 -1.71
CA ARG A 113 -22.69 -0.84 -1.82
C ARG A 113 -22.89 -1.59 -3.14
N ALA A 114 -22.34 -2.79 -3.21
CA ALA A 114 -22.72 -3.76 -4.21
C ALA A 114 -22.77 -5.13 -3.53
N PRO A 115 -23.92 -5.84 -3.54
CA PRO A 115 -23.92 -7.26 -3.22
C PRO A 115 -23.26 -7.95 -4.42
N TRP A 116 -22.07 -8.51 -4.22
CA TRP A 116 -21.52 -9.46 -5.19
C TRP A 116 -22.42 -10.71 -5.15
N ARG A 117 -23.37 -10.77 -6.09
CA ARG A 117 -24.11 -11.96 -6.52
C ARG A 117 -23.88 -12.15 -8.01
#